data_AF-A0A7W0KA21-F1
#
_entry.id   AF-A0A7W0KA21-F1
#
_cell.length_a   1.000
_cell.length_b   1.000
_cell.length_c   1.000
_cell.angle_alpha   90.00
_cell.angle_beta   90.00
_cell.angle_gamma   90.00
#
_symmetry.space_group_name_H-M   'P 1'
#
loop_
_entity.id
_entity.type
_entity.pdbx_description
1 polymer ?
#
loop_
_entity_poly.entity_id
_entity_poly.type
_entity_poly.pdbx_seq_one_letter_code
_entity_poly.pdbx_strand_id
1 'polypeptide(L)'
;MRLLLFCLALSAAPALAQQPAVQLAPPAADPWFGTFSIIAYDPGTGELGIGVQSRAFGAGAAVPYAKPGVGAVATQASANRAYGPKAIALLEEGLSVEEVVKRITDEDPGRDTRQVAVIDAKGRSAVFTGQRVIARNSDPKDPVHLGGYAGHISGTNFSVQGNTLASVAVVEAMAAAYEHGKGSMAQRLMDALDAGQAKGGDTRGMQSAGILVVRPLPPNSTNTVERIVDIRVDDHEDPFKELRRLLYMTTAVPNELSQSAEKLAGEGKFAEAIAEMQKALDINPRAEQLHYAMAQRYAQAGDAQNALKWLGMAIRRQPKQWKPRAAEDPLFAKLRSAPEFKRLVSN
;
A
#
# COMPACT_ATOMS: atom_id res chain seq x y z
N MET A 1 28.99 -80.35 -31.30
CA MET A 1 29.78 -79.11 -31.20
C MET A 1 29.26 -78.11 -32.22
N ARG A 2 28.39 -77.17 -31.83
CA ARG A 2 28.10 -75.92 -32.56
C ARG A 2 27.34 -74.95 -31.65
N LEU A 3 27.74 -73.68 -31.77
CA LEU A 3 27.71 -72.60 -30.80
C LEU A 3 26.31 -72.06 -30.46
N LEU A 4 26.13 -71.68 -29.19
CA LEU A 4 25.06 -70.78 -28.72
C LEU A 4 25.33 -69.35 -29.21
N LEU A 5 24.35 -68.73 -29.85
CA LEU A 5 24.30 -67.28 -30.09
C LEU A 5 23.65 -66.59 -28.89
N PHE A 6 24.42 -65.75 -28.20
CA PHE A 6 23.90 -64.75 -27.26
C PHE A 6 23.46 -63.51 -28.04
N CYS A 7 22.17 -63.18 -28.01
CA CYS A 7 21.66 -61.91 -28.51
C CYS A 7 21.74 -60.86 -27.38
N LEU A 8 22.64 -59.88 -27.52
CA LEU A 8 22.63 -58.66 -26.71
C LEU A 8 21.51 -57.74 -27.23
N ALA A 9 20.48 -57.51 -26.43
CA ALA A 9 19.52 -56.44 -26.68
C ALA A 9 20.11 -55.11 -26.19
N LEU A 10 20.48 -54.22 -27.11
CA LEU A 10 20.77 -52.83 -26.79
C LEU A 10 19.44 -52.08 -26.52
N SER A 11 19.22 -51.67 -25.28
CA SER A 11 18.19 -50.70 -24.93
C SER A 11 18.69 -49.28 -25.26
N ALA A 12 18.14 -48.68 -26.31
CA ALA A 12 18.37 -47.26 -26.59
C ALA A 12 17.58 -46.42 -25.58
N ALA A 13 18.29 -45.67 -24.73
CA ALA A 13 17.66 -44.65 -23.90
C ALA A 13 17.14 -43.52 -24.80
N PRO A 14 15.91 -43.00 -24.58
CA PRO A 14 15.38 -41.92 -25.38
C PRO A 14 16.18 -40.65 -25.10
N ALA A 15 16.67 -40.00 -26.16
CA ALA A 15 17.29 -38.69 -26.06
C ALA A 15 16.24 -37.69 -25.54
N LEU A 16 16.48 -37.12 -24.36
CA LEU A 16 15.73 -35.96 -23.89
C LEU A 16 15.99 -34.81 -24.86
N ALA A 17 15.01 -34.49 -25.70
CA ALA A 17 15.04 -33.31 -26.55
C ALA A 17 15.20 -32.07 -25.64
N GLN A 18 16.30 -31.35 -25.80
CA GLN A 18 16.46 -30.03 -25.16
C GLN A 18 15.32 -29.13 -25.64
N GLN A 19 14.48 -28.66 -24.72
CA GLN A 19 13.49 -27.66 -25.07
C GLN A 19 14.21 -26.43 -25.61
N PRO A 20 13.78 -25.85 -26.74
CA PRO A 20 14.39 -24.64 -27.26
C PRO A 20 14.29 -23.56 -26.19
N ALA A 21 15.40 -22.85 -25.96
CA ALA A 21 15.41 -21.71 -25.05
C ALA A 21 14.29 -20.75 -25.45
N VAL A 22 13.44 -20.36 -24.49
CA VAL A 22 12.40 -19.36 -24.73
C VAL A 22 13.10 -18.07 -25.11
N GLN A 23 13.06 -17.74 -26.40
CA GLN A 23 13.61 -16.48 -26.90
C GLN A 23 12.63 -15.39 -26.48
N LEU A 24 12.96 -14.69 -25.39
CA LEU A 24 12.22 -13.52 -24.96
C LEU A 24 12.24 -12.51 -26.09
N ALA A 25 11.06 -12.02 -26.48
CA ALA A 25 10.94 -10.93 -27.44
C ALA A 25 11.81 -9.75 -27.00
N PRO A 26 12.34 -8.94 -27.93
CA PRO A 26 13.03 -7.70 -27.56
C PRO A 26 12.14 -6.89 -26.59
N PRO A 27 12.73 -6.22 -25.59
CA PRO A 27 11.95 -5.51 -24.59
C PRO A 27 11.02 -4.51 -25.29
N ALA A 28 9.72 -4.69 -25.07
CA ALA A 28 8.72 -3.75 -25.56
C ALA A 28 8.98 -2.36 -24.94
N ALA A 29 8.53 -1.31 -25.62
CA ALA A 29 8.52 0.03 -25.04
C ALA A 29 7.81 0.02 -23.68
N ASP A 30 8.23 0.89 -22.76
CA ASP A 30 7.67 0.94 -21.41
C ASP A 30 6.14 1.05 -21.46
N PRO A 31 5.41 0.13 -20.81
CA PRO A 31 3.95 0.13 -20.87
C PRO A 31 3.39 1.43 -20.30
N TRP A 32 2.34 1.93 -20.95
CA TRP A 32 1.67 3.16 -20.53
C TRP A 32 0.61 2.87 -19.48
N PHE A 33 0.61 3.64 -18.38
CA PHE A 33 -0.46 3.59 -17.38
C PHE A 33 -0.96 4.99 -17.04
N GLY A 34 -2.27 5.20 -17.18
CA GLY A 34 -3.00 6.34 -16.60
C GLY A 34 -2.91 6.34 -15.08
N THR A 35 -2.71 7.50 -14.45
CA THR A 35 -2.37 7.56 -13.02
C THR A 35 -2.67 8.94 -12.49
N PHE A 36 -3.08 9.04 -11.22
CA PHE A 36 -2.90 10.25 -10.42
C PHE A 36 -2.12 9.96 -9.15
N SER A 37 -1.34 10.95 -8.72
CA SER A 37 -0.51 10.85 -7.54
C SER A 37 -0.32 12.21 -6.88
N ILE A 38 0.13 12.15 -5.63
CA ILE A 38 0.49 13.29 -4.81
C ILE A 38 1.86 13.03 -4.20
N ILE A 39 2.72 14.03 -4.20
CA ILE A 39 3.96 14.06 -3.41
C ILE A 39 3.88 15.20 -2.39
N ALA A 40 4.42 15.01 -1.20
CA ALA A 40 4.36 16.03 -0.17
C ALA A 40 5.52 15.95 0.84
N TYR A 41 5.75 17.08 1.50
CA TYR A 41 6.69 17.27 2.60
C TYR A 41 5.95 17.88 3.79
N ASP A 42 6.18 17.37 4.99
CA ASP A 42 5.65 17.99 6.22
C ASP A 42 6.80 18.63 7.01
N PRO A 43 6.89 19.97 7.07
CA PRO A 43 7.97 20.66 7.79
C PRO A 43 7.93 20.44 9.31
N GLY A 44 6.78 20.07 9.89
CA GLY A 44 6.64 19.83 11.32
C GLY A 44 7.20 18.47 11.73
N THR A 45 7.13 17.46 10.86
CA THR A 45 7.57 16.09 11.15
C THR A 45 8.80 15.65 10.37
N GLY A 46 9.20 16.41 9.35
CA GLY A 46 10.23 16.03 8.37
C GLY A 46 9.81 14.88 7.45
N GLU A 47 8.53 14.52 7.42
CA GLU A 47 8.04 13.43 6.59
C GLU A 47 8.05 13.81 5.11
N LEU A 48 8.40 12.84 4.27
CA LEU A 48 8.23 12.87 2.83
C LEU A 48 7.27 11.75 2.43
N GLY A 49 6.26 12.10 1.63
CA GLY A 49 5.15 11.21 1.35
C GLY A 49 4.76 11.18 -0.12
N ILE A 50 4.34 10.02 -0.59
CA ILE A 50 3.76 9.81 -1.92
C ILE A 50 2.50 8.97 -1.78
N GLY A 51 1.41 9.39 -2.44
CA GLY A 51 0.21 8.60 -2.66
C GLY A 51 -0.03 8.42 -4.15
N VAL A 52 -0.49 7.25 -4.60
CA VAL A 52 -0.76 6.96 -6.01
C VAL A 52 -1.96 6.03 -6.20
N GLN A 53 -2.68 6.22 -7.31
CA GLN A 53 -3.69 5.29 -7.81
C GLN A 53 -3.59 5.11 -9.33
N SER A 54 -3.96 3.92 -9.83
CA SER A 54 -4.08 3.65 -11.27
C SER A 54 -5.05 2.50 -11.60
N ARG A 55 -5.63 2.51 -12.82
CA ARG A 55 -6.13 1.30 -13.50
C ARG A 55 -5.00 0.50 -14.16
N ALA A 56 -3.96 0.19 -13.40
CA ALA A 56 -2.86 -0.66 -13.84
C ALA A 56 -2.41 -1.54 -12.69
N PHE A 57 -1.81 -2.68 -12.98
CA PHE A 57 -1.24 -3.54 -11.95
C PHE A 57 -0.03 -2.87 -11.29
N GLY A 58 0.01 -2.86 -9.95
CA GLY A 58 1.20 -2.53 -9.18
C GLY A 58 1.70 -1.08 -9.22
N ALA A 59 0.82 -0.08 -9.34
CA ALA A 59 1.24 1.33 -9.39
C ALA A 59 1.99 1.77 -8.11
N GLY A 60 1.59 1.25 -6.94
CA GLY A 60 2.26 1.53 -5.66
C GLY A 60 3.71 1.05 -5.61
N ALA A 61 4.10 0.09 -6.45
CA ALA A 61 5.48 -0.38 -6.58
C ALA A 61 6.28 0.34 -7.68
N ALA A 62 5.60 0.91 -8.68
CA ALA A 62 6.23 1.50 -9.86
C ALA A 62 6.47 3.00 -9.75
N VAL A 63 5.56 3.73 -9.11
CA VAL A 63 5.54 5.21 -9.11
C VAL A 63 6.33 5.83 -7.96
N PRO A 64 6.19 5.39 -6.70
CA PRO A 64 6.76 6.09 -5.55
C PRO A 64 8.24 5.80 -5.30
N TYR A 65 9.03 6.86 -5.09
CA TYR A 65 10.39 6.79 -4.59
C TYR A 65 10.59 7.87 -3.52
N ALA A 66 11.22 7.55 -2.40
CA ALA A 66 11.50 8.52 -1.35
C ALA A 66 12.77 8.18 -0.60
N LYS A 67 13.48 9.21 -0.15
CA LYS A 67 14.60 9.09 0.78
C LYS A 67 14.45 10.10 1.92
N PRO A 68 14.46 9.64 3.20
CA PRO A 68 14.36 10.51 4.36
C PRO A 68 15.35 11.67 4.31
N GLY A 69 14.88 12.89 4.61
CA GLY A 69 15.74 14.08 4.64
C GLY A 69 16.26 14.55 3.27
N VAL A 70 15.90 13.87 2.18
CA VAL A 70 16.36 14.21 0.82
C VAL A 70 15.20 14.66 -0.05
N GLY A 71 14.25 13.77 -0.33
CA GLY A 71 13.13 14.09 -1.21
C GLY A 71 12.23 12.89 -1.56
N ALA A 72 11.19 13.19 -2.33
CA ALA A 72 10.21 12.25 -2.85
C ALA A 72 9.98 12.47 -4.35
N VAL A 73 9.72 11.40 -5.08
CA VAL A 73 9.57 11.38 -6.54
C VAL A 73 8.40 10.48 -6.92
N ALA A 74 7.56 10.96 -7.82
CA ALA A 74 6.53 10.17 -8.48
C ALA A 74 6.79 10.17 -9.99
N THR A 75 7.11 9.01 -10.58
CA THR A 75 7.31 8.83 -12.03
C THR A 75 6.20 7.94 -12.60
N GLN A 76 5.46 8.44 -13.61
CA GLN A 76 4.22 7.82 -14.10
C GLN A 76 4.02 8.04 -15.62
N ALA A 77 2.83 7.69 -16.14
CA ALA A 77 2.52 7.53 -17.57
C ALA A 77 3.25 6.30 -18.15
N SER A 78 4.03 6.46 -19.23
CA SER A 78 5.01 5.45 -19.63
C SER A 78 6.23 5.60 -18.71
N ALA A 79 6.11 5.19 -17.45
CA ALA A 79 7.06 5.55 -16.39
C ALA A 79 8.48 5.05 -16.68
N ASN A 80 9.47 5.96 -16.64
CA ASN A 80 10.87 5.59 -16.64
C ASN A 80 11.33 5.36 -15.18
N ARG A 81 11.52 4.10 -14.80
CA ARG A 81 11.87 3.72 -13.41
C ARG A 81 13.26 4.20 -12.99
N ALA A 82 14.13 4.57 -13.94
CA ALA A 82 15.43 5.16 -13.61
C ALA A 82 15.31 6.58 -13.07
N TYR A 83 14.20 7.29 -13.32
CA TYR A 83 14.01 8.66 -12.82
C TYR A 83 14.02 8.73 -11.29
N GLY A 84 13.37 7.78 -10.60
CA GLY A 84 13.27 7.79 -9.15
C GLY A 84 14.62 7.83 -8.43
N PRO A 85 15.45 6.78 -8.56
CA PRO A 85 16.77 6.74 -7.90
C PRO A 85 17.69 7.86 -8.36
N LYS A 86 17.65 8.23 -9.64
CA LYS A 86 18.49 9.30 -10.20
C LYS A 86 18.11 10.67 -9.63
N ALA A 87 16.82 10.98 -9.56
CA ALA A 87 16.34 12.24 -8.99
C ALA A 87 16.71 12.35 -7.50
N ILE A 88 16.57 11.27 -6.73
CA ILE A 88 17.03 11.22 -5.34
C ILE A 88 18.54 11.51 -5.25
N ALA A 89 19.37 10.85 -6.05
CA ALA A 89 20.82 11.08 -6.03
C ALA A 89 21.20 12.54 -6.36
N LEU A 90 20.54 13.15 -7.34
CA LEU A 90 20.78 14.55 -7.71
C LEU A 90 20.34 15.53 -6.62
N LEU A 91 19.25 15.23 -5.90
CA LEU A 91 18.86 16.02 -4.72
C LEU A 91 19.91 15.93 -3.59
N GLU A 92 20.53 14.76 -3.41
CA GLU A 92 21.63 14.59 -2.44
C GLU A 92 22.88 15.38 -2.83
N GLU A 93 23.15 15.50 -4.12
CA GLU A 93 24.22 16.36 -4.67
C GLU A 93 23.91 17.86 -4.49
N GLY A 94 22.69 18.21 -4.04
CA GLY A 94 22.30 19.58 -3.72
C GLY A 94 21.65 20.35 -4.86
N LEU A 95 21.32 19.69 -5.98
CA LEU A 95 20.60 20.34 -7.08
C LEU A 95 19.19 20.77 -6.64
N SER A 96 18.70 21.86 -7.22
CA SER A 96 17.31 22.27 -7.10
C SER A 96 16.37 21.28 -7.79
N VAL A 97 15.11 21.21 -7.36
CA VAL A 97 14.11 20.32 -7.97
C VAL A 97 13.91 20.60 -9.46
N GLU A 98 14.04 21.86 -9.89
CA GLU A 98 13.98 22.28 -11.29
C GLU A 98 15.16 21.74 -12.10
N GLU A 99 16.39 21.85 -11.57
CA GLU A 99 17.59 21.29 -12.21
C GLU A 99 17.53 19.77 -12.29
N VAL A 100 17.02 19.12 -11.24
CA VAL A 100 16.81 17.66 -11.22
C VAL A 100 15.84 17.25 -12.33
N VAL A 101 14.64 17.84 -12.38
CA VAL A 101 13.62 17.52 -13.38
C VAL A 101 14.14 17.79 -14.79
N LYS A 102 14.81 18.92 -15.00
CA LYS A 102 15.43 19.26 -16.30
C LYS A 102 16.45 18.21 -16.71
N ARG A 103 17.38 17.85 -15.82
CA ARG A 103 18.46 16.89 -16.12
C ARG A 103 17.93 15.50 -16.45
N ILE A 104 17.02 14.95 -15.64
CA ILE A 104 16.52 13.59 -15.88
C ILE A 104 15.67 13.50 -17.16
N THR A 105 14.99 14.58 -17.53
CA THR A 105 14.14 14.61 -18.73
C THR A 105 14.91 14.94 -20.01
N ASP A 106 15.92 15.82 -19.97
CA ASP A 106 16.77 16.12 -21.13
C ASP A 106 17.61 14.90 -21.57
N GLU A 107 17.99 14.04 -20.63
CA GLU A 107 18.74 12.82 -20.90
C GLU A 107 17.86 11.64 -21.38
N ASP A 108 16.53 11.81 -21.44
CA ASP A 108 15.59 10.77 -21.89
C ASP A 108 14.98 11.11 -23.25
N PRO A 109 15.42 10.44 -24.34
CA PRO A 109 14.82 10.62 -25.67
C PRO A 109 13.32 10.31 -25.72
N GLY A 110 12.81 9.52 -24.77
CA GLY A 110 11.39 9.19 -24.62
C GLY A 110 10.62 10.13 -23.68
N ARG A 111 11.19 11.26 -23.24
CA ARG A 111 10.57 12.17 -22.25
C ARG A 111 9.12 12.55 -22.56
N ASP A 112 8.74 12.65 -23.83
CA ASP A 112 7.40 13.11 -24.21
C ASP A 112 6.28 12.18 -23.77
N THR A 113 6.57 10.92 -23.45
CA THR A 113 5.60 9.93 -22.92
C THR A 113 5.62 9.82 -21.40
N ARG A 114 6.43 10.63 -20.71
CA ARG A 114 6.67 10.56 -19.26
C ARG A 114 5.94 11.66 -18.51
N GLN A 115 5.60 11.39 -17.26
CA GLN A 115 5.22 12.42 -16.29
C GLN A 115 6.00 12.18 -15.00
N VAL A 116 6.63 13.21 -14.44
CA VAL A 116 7.40 13.10 -13.21
C VAL A 116 7.21 14.32 -12.33
N ALA A 117 7.05 14.08 -11.02
CA ALA A 117 7.05 15.11 -9.99
C ALA A 117 8.15 14.81 -8.97
N VAL A 118 8.88 15.85 -8.55
CA VAL A 118 9.97 15.78 -7.58
C VAL A 118 9.71 16.82 -6.50
N ILE A 119 9.86 16.46 -5.23
CA ILE A 119 9.82 17.36 -4.08
C ILE A 119 11.03 17.11 -3.18
N ASP A 120 11.66 18.17 -2.68
CA ASP A 120 12.79 18.05 -1.76
C ASP A 120 12.35 18.11 -0.28
N ALA A 121 13.28 17.83 0.63
CA ALA A 121 13.08 17.95 2.08
C ALA A 121 12.97 19.41 2.58
N LYS A 122 12.79 20.38 1.68
CA LYS A 122 12.46 21.78 1.99
C LYS A 122 11.06 22.15 1.46
N GLY A 123 10.33 21.19 0.89
CA GLY A 123 8.99 21.38 0.35
C GLY A 123 8.91 22.06 -1.01
N ARG A 124 10.06 22.28 -1.69
CA ARG A 124 10.08 22.81 -3.06
C ARG A 124 9.76 21.67 -4.01
N SER A 125 8.92 21.91 -5.02
CA SER A 125 8.55 20.88 -5.99
C SER A 125 8.64 21.37 -7.44
N ALA A 126 8.97 20.44 -8.34
CA ALA A 126 8.95 20.66 -9.78
C ALA A 126 8.31 19.45 -10.48
N VAL A 127 7.59 19.71 -11.57
CA VAL A 127 6.85 18.70 -12.32
C VAL A 127 7.11 18.85 -13.81
N PHE A 128 7.25 17.72 -14.50
CA PHE A 128 7.28 17.65 -15.95
C PHE A 128 6.16 16.74 -16.45
N THR A 129 5.42 17.19 -17.46
CA THR A 129 4.42 16.40 -18.19
C THR A 129 4.77 16.44 -19.67
N GLY A 130 5.13 15.28 -20.23
CA GLY A 130 5.56 15.18 -21.62
C GLY A 130 4.48 15.57 -22.63
N GLN A 131 4.89 16.09 -23.79
CA GLN A 131 3.94 16.62 -24.78
C GLN A 131 2.99 15.55 -25.31
N ARG A 132 3.46 14.31 -25.47
CA ARG A 132 2.59 13.19 -25.88
C ARG A 132 1.60 12.80 -24.79
N VAL A 133 1.94 12.96 -23.50
CA VAL A 133 0.99 12.79 -22.37
C VAL A 133 -0.17 13.77 -22.47
N ILE A 134 0.13 15.05 -22.78
CA ILE A 134 -0.89 16.10 -22.92
C ILE A 134 -1.72 15.88 -24.20
N ALA A 135 -1.06 15.75 -25.34
CA ALA A 135 -1.71 15.67 -26.65
C ALA A 135 -2.65 14.46 -26.77
N ARG A 136 -2.26 13.32 -26.17
CA ARG A 136 -3.04 12.08 -26.21
C ARG A 136 -4.44 12.23 -25.61
N ASN A 137 -4.59 13.01 -24.54
CA ASN A 137 -5.90 13.23 -23.92
C ASN A 137 -6.91 13.91 -24.85
N SER A 138 -6.44 14.62 -25.87
CA SER A 138 -7.28 15.28 -26.88
C SER A 138 -7.29 14.56 -28.23
N ASP A 139 -6.65 13.38 -28.34
CA ASP A 139 -6.55 12.64 -29.60
C ASP A 139 -7.76 11.67 -29.74
N PRO A 140 -8.71 11.93 -30.68
CA PRO A 140 -9.89 11.09 -30.86
C PRO A 140 -9.58 9.75 -31.54
N LYS A 141 -8.37 9.56 -32.05
CA LYS A 141 -7.92 8.34 -32.73
C LYS A 141 -7.07 7.45 -31.84
N ASP A 142 -6.72 7.90 -30.63
CA ASP A 142 -6.02 7.06 -29.69
C ASP A 142 -6.99 5.98 -29.15
N PRO A 143 -6.69 4.68 -29.31
CA PRO A 143 -7.59 3.60 -28.88
C PRO A 143 -7.81 3.57 -27.36
N VAL A 144 -7.02 4.34 -26.61
CA VAL A 144 -7.15 4.55 -25.16
C VAL A 144 -7.51 6.01 -24.88
N HIS A 145 -8.41 6.60 -25.68
CA HIS A 145 -9.02 7.93 -25.48
C HIS A 145 -9.82 7.98 -24.18
N LEU A 146 -9.11 8.15 -23.06
CA LEU A 146 -9.66 7.93 -21.72
C LEU A 146 -9.18 9.02 -20.75
N GLY A 147 -9.17 10.30 -21.14
CA GLY A 147 -8.93 11.36 -20.17
C GLY A 147 -9.21 12.76 -20.67
N GLY A 148 -9.99 13.54 -19.93
CA GLY A 148 -10.20 14.97 -20.15
C GLY A 148 -9.04 15.85 -19.68
N TYR A 149 -8.04 15.31 -18.95
CA TYR A 149 -6.93 16.13 -18.43
C TYR A 149 -5.62 15.36 -18.14
N ALA A 150 -4.49 16.04 -18.37
CA ALA A 150 -3.17 15.67 -17.85
C ALA A 150 -2.43 16.95 -17.46
N GLY A 151 -1.85 16.94 -16.27
CA GLY A 151 -1.16 18.10 -15.73
C GLY A 151 -0.94 17.94 -14.23
N HIS A 152 -0.78 19.06 -13.55
CA HIS A 152 -0.49 19.11 -12.12
C HIS A 152 -0.98 20.40 -11.49
N ILE A 153 -1.04 20.41 -10.15
CA ILE A 153 -1.17 21.60 -9.31
C ILE A 153 -0.10 21.49 -8.22
N SER A 154 0.70 22.52 -8.07
CA SER A 154 1.70 22.63 -7.00
C SER A 154 1.23 23.63 -5.96
N GLY A 155 1.34 23.25 -4.68
CA GLY A 155 1.05 24.10 -3.54
C GLY A 155 2.22 24.16 -2.58
N THR A 156 2.03 24.78 -1.42
CA THR A 156 3.07 24.83 -0.38
C THR A 156 3.34 23.43 0.16
N ASN A 157 4.57 22.93 -0.03
CA ASN A 157 5.03 21.61 0.41
C ASN A 157 4.33 20.39 -0.22
N PHE A 158 3.64 20.54 -1.36
CA PHE A 158 3.09 19.41 -2.08
C PHE A 158 2.94 19.66 -3.58
N SER A 159 2.78 18.58 -4.34
CA SER A 159 2.32 18.61 -5.73
C SER A 159 1.37 17.44 -5.98
N VAL A 160 0.30 17.71 -6.71
CA VAL A 160 -0.62 16.70 -7.22
C VAL A 160 -0.52 16.67 -8.74
N GLN A 161 -0.46 15.48 -9.32
CA GLN A 161 -0.27 15.31 -10.75
C GLN A 161 -1.06 14.11 -11.26
N GLY A 162 -1.44 14.17 -12.54
CA GLY A 162 -2.09 13.05 -13.16
C GLY A 162 -2.13 13.12 -14.68
N ASN A 163 -2.43 11.98 -15.27
CA ASN A 163 -2.70 11.79 -16.69
C ASN A 163 -3.82 10.78 -16.87
N THR A 164 -4.53 10.84 -18.00
CA THR A 164 -5.72 9.99 -18.23
C THR A 164 -6.83 10.29 -17.20
N LEU A 165 -6.90 11.53 -16.71
CA LEU A 165 -7.86 11.95 -15.69
C LEU A 165 -9.20 12.33 -16.31
N ALA A 166 -10.29 12.15 -15.58
CA ALA A 166 -11.62 12.58 -16.00
C ALA A 166 -11.68 14.08 -16.34
N SER A 167 -11.03 14.92 -15.54
CA SER A 167 -10.95 16.37 -15.76
C SER A 167 -9.90 17.01 -14.85
N VAL A 168 -9.68 18.32 -15.00
CA VAL A 168 -8.85 19.12 -14.08
C VAL A 168 -9.36 19.08 -12.64
N ALA A 169 -10.68 18.90 -12.44
CA ALA A 169 -11.29 18.85 -11.12
C ALA A 169 -10.72 17.72 -10.23
N VAL A 170 -10.14 16.67 -10.83
CA VAL A 170 -9.44 15.61 -10.10
C VAL A 170 -8.26 16.18 -9.32
N VAL A 171 -7.34 16.89 -9.98
CA VAL A 171 -6.17 17.46 -9.31
C VAL A 171 -6.55 18.62 -8.40
N GLU A 172 -7.57 19.42 -8.75
CA GLU A 172 -8.08 20.49 -7.88
C GLU A 172 -8.63 19.94 -6.55
N ALA A 173 -9.41 18.85 -6.61
CA ALA A 173 -9.94 18.21 -5.41
C ALA A 173 -8.85 17.56 -4.56
N MET A 174 -7.86 16.90 -5.19
CA MET A 174 -6.70 16.35 -4.48
C MET A 174 -5.93 17.44 -3.73
N ALA A 175 -5.64 18.56 -4.41
CA ALA A 175 -4.92 19.69 -3.82
C ALA A 175 -5.67 20.27 -2.62
N ALA A 176 -6.96 20.58 -2.80
CA ALA A 176 -7.79 21.15 -1.74
C ALA A 176 -7.93 20.21 -0.53
N ALA A 177 -8.10 18.91 -0.76
CA ALA A 177 -8.20 17.92 0.30
C ALA A 177 -6.90 17.78 1.09
N TYR A 178 -5.74 17.83 0.41
CA TYR A 178 -4.45 17.77 1.10
C TYR A 178 -4.16 19.05 1.89
N GLU A 179 -4.37 20.21 1.29
CA GLU A 179 -4.09 21.53 1.87
C GLU A 179 -4.92 21.80 3.13
N HIS A 180 -6.19 21.36 3.15
CA HIS A 180 -7.08 21.52 4.29
C HIS A 180 -7.20 20.26 5.18
N GLY A 181 -6.47 19.21 4.82
CA GLY A 181 -6.48 17.92 5.50
C GLY A 181 -5.89 18.01 6.91
N LYS A 182 -6.35 17.13 7.80
CA LYS A 182 -5.87 16.98 9.17
C LYS A 182 -5.33 15.57 9.41
N GLY A 183 -4.58 15.38 10.49
CA GLY A 183 -4.01 14.09 10.85
C GLY A 183 -2.60 13.90 10.29
N SER A 184 -2.14 12.65 10.26
CA SER A 184 -0.80 12.31 9.78
C SER A 184 -0.65 12.55 8.27
N MET A 185 0.59 12.66 7.81
CA MET A 185 0.95 12.68 6.38
C MET A 185 0.20 11.60 5.59
N ALA A 186 0.22 10.35 6.07
CA ALA A 186 -0.40 9.23 5.38
C ALA A 186 -1.93 9.34 5.25
N GLN A 187 -2.61 9.88 6.28
CA GLN A 187 -4.05 10.15 6.20
C GLN A 187 -4.37 11.25 5.20
N ARG A 188 -3.64 12.37 5.22
CA ARG A 188 -3.84 13.45 4.24
C ARG A 188 -3.58 12.98 2.80
N LEU A 189 -2.57 12.12 2.57
CA LEU A 189 -2.33 11.52 1.26
C LEU A 189 -3.48 10.62 0.82
N MET A 190 -4.00 9.77 1.73
CA MET A 190 -5.16 8.93 1.45
C MET A 190 -6.38 9.79 1.06
N ASP A 191 -6.71 10.79 1.89
CA ASP A 191 -7.88 11.66 1.69
C ASP A 191 -7.77 12.47 0.38
N ALA A 192 -6.55 12.89 0.00
CA ALA A 192 -6.30 13.50 -1.30
C ALA A 192 -6.65 12.53 -2.44
N LEU A 193 -6.19 11.28 -2.37
CA LEU A 193 -6.52 10.27 -3.39
C LEU A 193 -8.04 10.04 -3.48
N ASP A 194 -8.76 9.93 -2.34
CA ASP A 194 -10.22 9.77 -2.37
C ASP A 194 -10.92 10.98 -3.01
N ALA A 195 -10.47 12.19 -2.69
CA ALA A 195 -11.02 13.42 -3.26
C ALA A 195 -10.84 13.46 -4.78
N GLY A 196 -9.68 13.03 -5.29
CA GLY A 196 -9.43 12.88 -6.72
C GLY A 196 -10.35 11.83 -7.37
N GLN A 197 -10.48 10.66 -6.74
CA GLN A 197 -11.36 9.60 -7.21
C GLN A 197 -12.83 10.03 -7.25
N ALA A 198 -13.30 10.79 -6.27
CA ALA A 198 -14.66 11.33 -6.21
C ALA A 198 -14.97 12.32 -7.35
N LYS A 199 -13.95 12.85 -8.03
CA LYS A 199 -14.08 13.69 -9.24
C LYS A 199 -13.89 12.92 -10.55
N GLY A 200 -13.91 11.58 -10.48
CA GLY A 200 -13.83 10.68 -11.63
C GLY A 200 -12.46 10.02 -11.80
N GLY A 201 -11.42 10.48 -11.10
CA GLY A 201 -10.10 9.85 -11.08
C GLY A 201 -9.53 9.55 -12.48
N ASP A 202 -8.93 8.36 -12.61
CA ASP A 202 -8.52 7.74 -13.87
C ASP A 202 -9.77 7.20 -14.59
N THR A 203 -10.05 7.65 -15.81
CA THR A 203 -11.33 7.31 -16.48
C THR A 203 -11.44 5.83 -16.87
N ARG A 204 -10.32 5.10 -16.81
CA ARG A 204 -10.28 3.66 -17.03
C ARG A 204 -10.81 2.88 -15.81
N GLY A 205 -10.98 3.55 -14.68
CA GLY A 205 -11.42 3.00 -13.40
C GLY A 205 -10.27 2.85 -12.40
N MET A 206 -10.35 1.80 -11.57
CA MET A 206 -9.38 1.55 -10.51
C MET A 206 -8.93 0.09 -10.49
N GLN A 207 -7.68 -0.14 -10.06
CA GLN A 207 -7.13 -1.48 -9.89
C GLN A 207 -6.05 -1.52 -8.81
N SER A 208 -5.15 -0.55 -8.77
CA SER A 208 -4.06 -0.50 -7.79
C SER A 208 -3.90 0.86 -7.15
N ALA A 209 -3.35 0.87 -5.94
CA ALA A 209 -3.05 2.07 -5.20
C ALA A 209 -1.90 1.84 -4.20
N GLY A 210 -1.25 2.90 -3.74
CA GLY A 210 -0.19 2.78 -2.74
C GLY A 210 0.12 4.09 -2.03
N ILE A 211 0.64 3.97 -0.81
CA ILE A 211 1.17 5.08 -0.02
C ILE A 211 2.56 4.71 0.49
N LEU A 212 3.51 5.60 0.28
CA LEU A 212 4.87 5.55 0.83
C LEU A 212 5.11 6.80 1.66
N VAL A 213 5.45 6.65 2.94
CA VAL A 213 5.88 7.75 3.81
C VAL A 213 7.19 7.38 4.48
N VAL A 214 8.15 8.30 4.40
CA VAL A 214 9.46 8.17 5.03
C VAL A 214 9.72 9.36 5.97
N ARG A 215 10.49 9.14 7.03
CA ARG A 215 10.86 10.17 8.01
C ARG A 215 12.32 9.99 8.42
N PRO A 216 13.12 11.07 8.53
CA PRO A 216 14.47 10.98 9.05
C PRO A 216 14.45 10.55 10.51
N LEU A 217 15.41 9.72 10.91
CA LEU A 217 15.61 9.39 12.31
C LEU A 217 16.35 10.53 13.03
N PRO A 218 15.97 10.84 14.28
CA PRO A 218 16.75 11.74 15.11
C PRO A 218 18.22 11.28 15.23
N PRO A 219 19.20 12.20 15.28
CA PRO A 219 20.58 11.86 15.63
C PRO A 219 20.57 11.16 17.00
N ASN A 220 21.04 9.92 17.08
CA ASN A 220 21.00 9.03 18.27
C ASN A 220 19.70 8.22 18.50
N SER A 221 18.81 8.16 17.52
CA SER A 221 17.67 7.22 17.58
C SER A 221 18.15 5.76 17.61
N THR A 222 17.59 4.96 18.51
CA THR A 222 17.74 3.48 18.48
C THR A 222 16.78 2.82 17.49
N ASN A 223 15.79 3.55 16.98
CA ASN A 223 14.90 3.06 15.93
C ASN A 223 15.66 2.98 14.60
N THR A 224 15.35 1.97 13.80
CA THR A 224 15.94 1.74 12.47
C THR A 224 14.92 1.93 11.34
N VAL A 225 13.68 2.28 11.68
CA VAL A 225 12.55 2.34 10.73
C VAL A 225 12.36 3.78 10.24
N GLU A 226 12.93 4.06 9.08
CA GLU A 226 12.74 5.33 8.38
C GLU A 226 11.51 5.33 7.46
N ARG A 227 11.11 4.14 6.99
CA ARG A 227 9.93 3.94 6.16
C ARG A 227 8.74 3.57 7.06
N ILE A 228 8.02 4.59 7.50
CA ILE A 228 6.96 4.45 8.50
C ILE A 228 5.63 4.00 7.89
N VAL A 229 5.42 4.21 6.59
CA VAL A 229 4.30 3.65 5.81
C VAL A 229 4.82 3.17 4.46
N ASP A 230 4.55 1.91 4.11
CA ASP A 230 4.76 1.33 2.77
C ASP A 230 3.68 0.28 2.56
N ILE A 231 2.55 0.73 2.04
CA ILE A 231 1.37 -0.11 1.82
C ILE A 231 0.97 -0.03 0.36
N ARG A 232 0.60 -1.19 -0.19
CA ARG A 232 0.32 -1.35 -1.61
C ARG A 232 -0.85 -2.29 -1.78
N VAL A 233 -1.73 -1.92 -2.70
CA VAL A 233 -2.76 -2.78 -3.27
C VAL A 233 -2.44 -2.88 -4.74
N ASP A 234 -1.84 -3.99 -5.16
CA ASP A 234 -1.35 -4.13 -6.54
C ASP A 234 -2.46 -4.54 -7.52
N ASP A 235 -3.53 -5.17 -7.01
CA ASP A 235 -4.72 -5.58 -7.76
C ASP A 235 -5.93 -5.76 -6.83
N HIS A 236 -6.98 -4.95 -7.01
CA HIS A 236 -8.26 -5.09 -6.31
C HIS A 236 -9.35 -4.32 -7.06
N GLU A 237 -10.61 -4.78 -7.00
CA GLU A 237 -11.75 -4.04 -7.59
C GLU A 237 -12.01 -2.71 -6.89
N ASP A 238 -11.75 -2.65 -5.58
CA ASP A 238 -11.87 -1.46 -4.73
C ASP A 238 -10.55 -1.21 -3.98
N PRO A 239 -9.49 -0.71 -4.66
CA PRO A 239 -8.18 -0.55 -4.06
C PRO A 239 -8.15 0.55 -2.99
N PHE A 240 -9.08 1.50 -3.00
CA PHE A 240 -9.16 2.58 -2.01
C PHE A 240 -9.57 2.06 -0.64
N LYS A 241 -10.65 1.27 -0.59
CA LYS A 241 -11.10 0.66 0.66
C LYS A 241 -10.02 -0.24 1.25
N GLU A 242 -9.36 -1.02 0.41
CA GLU A 242 -8.30 -1.92 0.85
C GLU A 242 -7.04 -1.17 1.29
N LEU A 243 -6.62 -0.12 0.56
CA LEU A 243 -5.50 0.72 0.95
C LEU A 243 -5.76 1.41 2.31
N ARG A 244 -6.97 1.89 2.56
CA ARG A 244 -7.35 2.46 3.85
C ARG A 244 -7.33 1.42 4.96
N ARG A 245 -7.79 0.19 4.69
CA ARG A 245 -7.71 -0.92 5.65
C ARG A 245 -6.25 -1.19 6.04
N LEU A 246 -5.35 -1.26 5.06
CA LEU A 246 -3.91 -1.43 5.29
C LEU A 246 -3.31 -0.25 6.06
N LEU A 247 -3.72 0.99 5.75
CA LEU A 247 -3.28 2.18 6.47
C LEU A 247 -3.68 2.12 7.96
N TYR A 248 -4.91 1.72 8.25
CA TYR A 248 -5.38 1.54 9.63
C TYR A 248 -4.63 0.43 10.35
N MET A 249 -4.25 -0.65 9.66
CA MET A 249 -3.37 -1.68 10.24
C MET A 249 -1.99 -1.11 10.58
N THR A 250 -1.37 -0.34 9.69
CA THR A 250 -0.04 0.27 9.90
C THR A 250 -0.05 1.32 11.00
N THR A 251 -1.14 2.08 11.14
CA THR A 251 -1.29 3.16 12.13
C THR A 251 -1.90 2.70 13.45
N ALA A 252 -1.87 1.39 13.73
CA ALA A 252 -2.29 0.77 14.99
C ALA A 252 -3.75 1.03 15.42
N VAL A 253 -4.63 1.45 14.50
CA VAL A 253 -6.06 1.67 14.78
C VAL A 253 -6.74 0.46 15.43
N PRO A 254 -6.49 -0.81 15.02
CA PRO A 254 -7.09 -1.96 15.72
C PRO A 254 -6.70 -2.06 17.20
N ASN A 255 -5.50 -1.62 17.57
CA ASN A 255 -5.05 -1.63 18.97
C ASN A 255 -5.76 -0.54 19.77
N GLU A 256 -5.94 0.66 19.19
CA GLU A 256 -6.68 1.77 19.81
C GLU A 256 -8.16 1.38 20.04
N LEU A 257 -8.79 0.76 19.04
CA LEU A 257 -10.16 0.22 19.15
C LEU A 257 -10.24 -0.86 20.24
N SER A 258 -9.26 -1.76 20.32
CA SER A 258 -9.19 -2.78 21.37
C SER A 258 -9.04 -2.18 22.78
N GLN A 259 -8.24 -1.12 22.93
CA GLN A 259 -8.09 -0.41 24.21
C GLN A 259 -9.36 0.34 24.59
N SER A 260 -10.01 0.99 23.62
CA SER A 260 -11.32 1.62 23.79
C SER A 260 -12.38 0.61 24.25
N ALA A 261 -12.43 -0.56 23.62
CA ALA A 261 -13.32 -1.65 24.00
C ALA A 261 -13.07 -2.16 25.42
N GLU A 262 -11.80 -2.26 25.83
CA GLU A 262 -11.45 -2.65 27.20
C GLU A 262 -11.97 -1.63 28.23
N LYS A 263 -11.78 -0.34 27.96
CA LYS A 263 -12.31 0.74 28.81
C LYS A 263 -13.83 0.67 28.93
N LEU A 264 -14.55 0.55 27.81
CA LEU A 264 -16.00 0.43 27.78
C LEU A 264 -16.51 -0.77 28.58
N ALA A 265 -15.82 -1.92 28.48
CA ALA A 265 -16.17 -3.11 29.26
C ALA A 265 -15.95 -2.89 30.77
N GLY A 266 -14.90 -2.17 31.16
CA GLY A 266 -14.68 -1.76 32.56
C GLY A 266 -15.79 -0.85 33.12
N GLU A 267 -16.44 -0.07 32.25
CA GLU A 267 -17.62 0.74 32.57
C GLU A 267 -18.94 -0.06 32.53
N GLY A 268 -18.89 -1.36 32.24
CA GLY A 268 -20.08 -2.22 32.09
C GLY A 268 -20.83 -2.06 30.76
N LYS A 269 -20.29 -1.28 29.81
CA LYS A 269 -20.89 -1.01 28.49
C LYS A 269 -20.51 -2.11 27.49
N PHE A 270 -20.96 -3.33 27.76
CA PHE A 270 -20.49 -4.51 27.01
C PHE A 270 -20.89 -4.51 25.53
N ALA A 271 -22.10 -4.05 25.18
CA ALA A 271 -22.53 -3.99 23.79
C ALA A 271 -21.66 -3.03 22.96
N GLU A 272 -21.32 -1.88 23.53
CA GLU A 272 -20.42 -0.89 22.90
C GLU A 272 -19.00 -1.45 22.78
N ALA A 273 -18.49 -2.12 23.82
CA ALA A 273 -17.19 -2.76 23.79
C ALA A 273 -17.07 -3.83 22.70
N ILE A 274 -18.11 -4.66 22.53
CA ILE A 274 -18.17 -5.69 21.48
C ILE A 274 -18.23 -5.03 20.09
N ALA A 275 -18.99 -3.96 19.92
CA ALA A 275 -19.05 -3.22 18.66
C ALA A 275 -17.69 -2.60 18.29
N GLU A 276 -16.96 -2.02 19.25
CA GLU A 276 -15.60 -1.51 19.04
C GLU A 276 -14.61 -2.63 18.65
N MET A 277 -14.70 -3.80 19.30
CA MET A 277 -13.90 -4.96 18.89
C MET A 277 -14.23 -5.44 17.49
N GLN A 278 -15.51 -5.39 17.08
CA GLN A 278 -15.89 -5.78 15.72
C GLN A 278 -15.24 -4.87 14.68
N LYS A 279 -15.20 -3.55 14.91
CA LYS A 279 -14.47 -2.61 14.03
C LYS A 279 -12.99 -2.96 13.92
N ALA A 280 -12.35 -3.35 15.03
CA ALA A 280 -10.94 -3.76 15.03
C ALA A 280 -10.72 -5.03 14.18
N LEU A 281 -11.63 -5.99 14.28
CA LEU A 281 -11.62 -7.24 13.52
C LEU A 281 -11.96 -7.05 12.04
N ASP A 282 -12.81 -6.08 11.69
CA ASP A 282 -13.08 -5.74 10.29
C ASP A 282 -11.82 -5.20 9.58
N ILE A 283 -10.94 -4.53 10.33
CA ILE A 283 -9.64 -4.05 9.83
C ILE A 283 -8.62 -5.20 9.76
N ASN A 284 -8.49 -5.99 10.82
CA ASN A 284 -7.51 -7.09 10.89
C ASN A 284 -8.17 -8.41 11.35
N PRO A 285 -8.89 -9.12 10.46
CA PRO A 285 -9.69 -10.30 10.81
C PRO A 285 -8.85 -11.55 11.11
N ARG A 286 -7.52 -11.47 10.93
CA ARG A 286 -6.60 -12.60 11.16
C ARG A 286 -5.85 -12.50 12.48
N ALA A 287 -5.92 -11.35 13.15
CA ALA A 287 -5.27 -11.09 14.43
C ALA A 287 -5.84 -11.96 15.55
N GLU A 288 -5.10 -12.98 15.95
CA GLU A 288 -5.45 -13.84 17.09
C GLU A 288 -5.58 -13.09 18.41
N GLN A 289 -4.80 -12.02 18.60
CA GLN A 289 -4.89 -11.15 19.77
C GLN A 289 -6.25 -10.43 19.83
N LEU A 290 -6.80 -10.02 18.69
CA LEU A 290 -8.13 -9.40 18.64
C LEU A 290 -9.23 -10.44 18.85
N HIS A 291 -9.06 -11.67 18.36
CA HIS A 291 -9.98 -12.77 18.69
C HIS A 291 -10.00 -13.05 20.19
N TYR A 292 -8.84 -13.06 20.84
CA TYR A 292 -8.73 -13.27 22.28
C TYR A 292 -9.37 -12.12 23.07
N ALA A 293 -9.10 -10.87 22.68
CA ALA A 293 -9.72 -9.70 23.30
C ALA A 293 -11.25 -9.69 23.13
N MET A 294 -11.76 -10.06 21.95
CA MET A 294 -13.19 -10.22 21.71
C MET A 294 -13.81 -11.30 22.61
N ALA A 295 -13.12 -12.42 22.82
CA ALA A 295 -13.55 -13.46 23.76
C ALA A 295 -13.66 -12.94 25.19
N GLN A 296 -12.70 -12.13 25.64
CA GLN A 296 -12.76 -11.47 26.96
C GLN A 296 -13.99 -10.56 27.06
N ARG A 297 -14.29 -9.75 26.01
CA ARG A 297 -15.47 -8.87 26.00
C ARG A 297 -16.78 -9.66 26.16
N TYR A 298 -16.95 -10.76 25.43
CA TYR A 298 -18.13 -11.63 25.59
C TYR A 298 -18.19 -12.31 26.96
N ALA A 299 -17.06 -12.75 27.51
CA ALA A 299 -17.02 -13.36 28.83
C ALA A 299 -17.44 -12.39 29.94
N GLN A 300 -16.98 -11.12 29.86
CA GLN A 300 -17.40 -10.04 30.74
C GLN A 300 -18.90 -9.75 30.62
N ALA A 301 -19.44 -9.80 29.39
CA ALA A 301 -20.87 -9.65 29.11
C ALA A 301 -21.73 -10.83 29.60
N GLY A 302 -21.12 -11.94 30.03
CA GLY A 302 -21.83 -13.16 30.43
C GLY A 302 -22.26 -14.07 29.27
N ASP A 303 -21.85 -13.76 28.04
CA ASP A 303 -22.14 -14.56 26.85
C ASP A 303 -21.08 -15.65 26.67
N ALA A 304 -21.29 -16.76 27.37
CA ALA A 304 -20.37 -17.89 27.36
C ALA A 304 -20.21 -18.52 25.96
N GLN A 305 -21.27 -18.56 25.16
CA GLN A 305 -21.26 -19.19 23.84
C GLN A 305 -20.35 -18.43 22.88
N ASN A 306 -20.50 -17.12 22.78
CA ASN A 306 -19.65 -16.31 21.91
C ASN A 306 -18.22 -16.19 22.47
N ALA A 307 -18.05 -16.12 23.79
CA ALA A 307 -16.72 -16.11 24.39
C ALA A 307 -15.90 -17.36 24.00
N LEU A 308 -16.50 -18.56 24.10
CA LEU A 308 -15.83 -19.82 23.72
C LEU A 308 -15.54 -19.90 22.22
N LYS A 309 -16.47 -19.44 21.38
CA LYS A 309 -16.27 -19.38 19.92
C LYS A 309 -15.04 -18.55 19.54
N TRP A 310 -14.94 -17.32 20.06
CA TRP A 310 -13.83 -16.42 19.77
C TRP A 310 -12.52 -16.89 20.41
N LEU A 311 -12.58 -17.42 21.63
CA LEU A 311 -11.41 -18.02 22.30
C LEU A 311 -10.84 -19.18 21.48
N GLY A 312 -11.71 -20.04 20.93
CA GLY A 312 -11.32 -21.12 20.03
C GLY A 312 -10.65 -20.62 18.76
N MET A 313 -11.08 -19.48 18.19
CA MET A 313 -10.42 -18.87 17.02
C MET A 313 -9.00 -18.41 17.34
N ALA A 314 -8.77 -17.80 18.51
CA ALA A 314 -7.43 -17.40 18.96
C ALA A 314 -6.53 -18.62 19.19
N ILE A 315 -7.00 -19.61 19.95
CA ILE A 315 -6.24 -20.82 20.29
C ILE A 315 -5.89 -21.65 19.06
N ARG A 316 -6.79 -21.79 18.07
CA ARG A 316 -6.48 -22.53 16.84
C ARG A 316 -5.32 -21.93 16.05
N ARG A 317 -5.12 -20.61 16.13
CA ARG A 317 -4.02 -19.91 15.42
C ARG A 317 -2.70 -20.02 16.18
N GLN A 318 -2.70 -19.76 17.48
CA GLN A 318 -1.49 -19.80 18.31
C GLN A 318 -1.73 -20.56 19.63
N PRO A 319 -1.83 -21.91 19.60
CA PRO A 319 -2.23 -22.69 20.77
C PRO A 319 -1.22 -22.59 21.92
N LYS A 320 0.09 -22.58 21.62
CA LYS A 320 1.15 -22.46 22.63
C LYS A 320 1.10 -21.13 23.40
N GLN A 321 0.62 -20.07 22.76
CA GLN A 321 0.49 -18.75 23.37
C GLN A 321 -0.80 -18.65 24.18
N TRP A 322 -1.94 -19.05 23.59
CA TRP A 322 -3.25 -18.71 24.14
C TRP A 322 -3.82 -19.75 25.11
N LYS A 323 -3.46 -21.04 25.02
CA LYS A 323 -3.93 -22.07 25.97
C LYS A 323 -3.53 -21.75 27.43
N PRO A 324 -2.24 -21.57 27.77
CA PRO A 324 -1.84 -21.28 29.15
C PRO A 324 -2.43 -19.95 29.64
N ARG A 325 -2.40 -18.92 28.77
CA ARG A 325 -2.96 -17.61 29.10
C ARG A 325 -4.46 -17.68 29.41
N ALA A 326 -5.25 -18.40 28.60
CA ALA A 326 -6.68 -18.58 28.83
C ALA A 326 -6.99 -19.32 30.14
N ALA A 327 -6.19 -20.34 30.50
CA ALA A 327 -6.40 -21.08 31.75
C ALA A 327 -6.27 -20.18 32.99
N GLU A 328 -5.34 -19.21 32.95
CA GLU A 328 -5.03 -18.31 34.06
C GLU A 328 -5.86 -17.02 34.07
N ASP A 329 -6.39 -16.59 32.92
CA ASP A 329 -7.11 -15.32 32.78
C ASP A 329 -8.37 -15.26 33.69
N PRO A 330 -8.46 -14.28 34.61
CA PRO A 330 -9.59 -14.13 35.52
C PRO A 330 -10.90 -13.78 34.80
N LEU A 331 -10.86 -13.16 33.62
CA LEU A 331 -12.06 -12.83 32.85
C LEU A 331 -12.79 -14.08 32.35
N PHE A 332 -12.09 -15.22 32.25
CA PHE A 332 -12.69 -16.51 31.91
C PHE A 332 -13.03 -17.38 33.12
N ALA A 333 -12.91 -16.89 34.36
CA ALA A 333 -13.15 -17.69 35.56
C ALA A 333 -14.53 -18.38 35.56
N LYS A 334 -15.58 -17.69 35.09
CA LYS A 334 -16.94 -18.23 34.95
C LYS A 334 -17.08 -19.33 33.88
N LEU A 335 -16.14 -19.41 32.94
CA LEU A 335 -16.14 -20.39 31.85
C LEU A 335 -15.39 -21.69 32.20
N ARG A 336 -14.54 -21.69 33.24
CA ARG A 336 -13.65 -22.82 33.58
C ARG A 336 -14.37 -24.14 33.85
N SER A 337 -15.62 -24.10 34.28
CA SER A 337 -16.45 -25.30 34.49
C SER A 337 -16.99 -25.89 33.18
N ALA A 338 -17.08 -25.10 32.10
CA ALA A 338 -17.65 -25.52 30.83
C ALA A 338 -16.78 -26.63 30.17
N PRO A 339 -17.38 -27.75 29.72
CA PRO A 339 -16.64 -28.82 29.05
C PRO A 339 -15.87 -28.35 27.81
N GLU A 340 -16.43 -27.39 27.06
CA GLU A 340 -15.77 -26.80 25.90
C GLU A 340 -14.53 -25.98 26.29
N PHE A 341 -14.60 -25.19 27.36
CA PHE A 341 -13.44 -24.45 27.86
C PHE A 341 -12.30 -25.40 28.21
N LYS A 342 -12.59 -26.46 28.96
CA LYS A 342 -11.60 -27.48 29.35
C LYS A 342 -10.94 -28.12 28.12
N ARG A 343 -11.71 -28.44 27.08
CA ARG A 343 -11.19 -28.96 25.80
C ARG A 343 -10.31 -27.95 25.06
N LEU A 344 -10.64 -26.66 25.12
CA LEU A 344 -9.86 -25.62 24.46
C LEU A 344 -8.48 -25.41 25.11
N VAL A 345 -8.41 -25.48 26.44
CA VAL A 345 -7.16 -25.19 27.19
C VAL A 345 -6.33 -26.43 27.53
N SER A 346 -6.86 -27.64 27.38
CA SER A 346 -6.10 -28.88 27.57
C SER A 346 -4.97 -29.01 26.54
N ASN A 347 -3.86 -29.63 26.93
CA ASN A 347 -2.67 -29.83 26.07
C ASN A 347 -2.99 -30.54 24.76
#